data_AF-A0A536ZY30-F1
#
_entry.id   AF-A0A536ZY30-F1
#
_cell.length_a   1.000
_cell.length_b   1.000
_cell.length_c   1.000
_cell.angle_alpha   90.00
_cell.angle_beta   90.00
_cell.angle_gamma   90.00
#
_symmetry.space_group_name_H-M   'P 1'
#
loop_
_entity.id
_entity.type
_entity.pdbx_description
1 polymer ?
#
loop_
_entity_poly.entity_id
_entity_poly.type
_entity_poly.pdbx_seq_one_letter_code
_entity_poly.pdbx_strand_id
1 'polypeptide(L)' 'MPRAKRTRRKHSVRASVQIHQLSKAGTSIDFYIYADAEKIGTMIIGRGSLTWFGRNRKTPIELNWTRFAQIMDERYDD' A
#
# COMPACT_ATOMS: atom_id res chain seq x y z
N MET A 1 36.16 4.80 16.86
CA MET A 1 35.15 5.04 15.80
C MET A 1 33.77 4.77 16.37
N PRO A 2 32.81 5.70 16.32
CA PRO A 2 31.47 5.48 16.87
C PRO A 2 30.76 4.39 16.06
N ARG A 3 30.33 3.32 16.75
CA ARG A 3 29.62 2.19 16.17
C ARG A 3 28.23 2.69 15.75
N ALA A 4 27.91 2.67 14.45
CA ALA A 4 26.63 3.13 13.95
C ALA A 4 25.48 2.41 14.71
N LYS A 5 24.62 3.20 15.36
CA LYS A 5 23.45 2.70 16.10
C LYS A 5 22.51 2.05 15.09
N ARG A 6 22.38 0.71 15.11
CA ARG A 6 21.42 0.01 14.26
C ARG A 6 20.01 0.46 14.65
N THR A 7 19.39 1.28 13.82
CA THR A 7 17.98 1.65 13.97
C THR A 7 17.13 0.40 13.78
N ARG A 8 16.29 0.09 14.77
CA ARG A 8 15.33 -1.03 14.69
C ARG A 8 14.37 -0.74 13.53
N ARG A 9 14.36 -1.60 12.50
CA ARG A 9 13.36 -1.55 11.44
C ARG A 9 12.02 -1.96 12.00
N LYS A 10 11.19 -0.98 12.38
CA LYS A 10 9.83 -1.19 12.92
C LYS A 10 8.87 -1.64 11.82
N HIS A 11 8.95 -1.05 10.63
CA HIS A 11 8.01 -1.31 9.54
C HIS A 11 8.69 -2.10 8.42
N SER A 12 7.95 -3.03 7.82
CA SER A 12 8.37 -3.71 6.61
C SER A 12 7.20 -3.89 5.65
N VAL A 13 7.47 -3.82 4.36
CA VAL A 13 6.48 -3.95 3.30
C VAL A 13 6.95 -5.05 2.34
N ARG A 14 6.05 -5.96 1.98
CA ARG A 14 6.30 -7.00 0.98
C ARG A 14 5.34 -6.80 -0.19
N ALA A 15 5.86 -6.74 -1.41
CA ALA A 15 5.05 -6.61 -2.62
C ALA A 15 4.85 -7.98 -3.28
N SER A 16 3.64 -8.21 -3.77
CA SER A 16 3.25 -9.35 -4.60
C SER A 16 2.60 -8.81 -5.86
N VAL A 17 3.11 -9.17 -7.03
CA VAL A 17 2.60 -8.71 -8.32
C VAL A 17 1.81 -9.84 -8.97
N GLN A 18 0.53 -9.59 -9.28
CA GLN A 18 -0.31 -10.54 -9.99
C GLN A 18 -0.63 -9.99 -11.39
N ILE A 19 -0.05 -10.62 -12.42
CA ILE A 19 -0.33 -10.27 -13.82
C ILE A 19 -1.31 -11.30 -14.39
N HIS A 20 -2.61 -10.99 -14.38
CA HIS A 20 -3.61 -11.83 -15.04
C HIS A 20 -3.62 -11.56 -16.55
N GLN A 21 -3.14 -12.52 -17.36
CA GLN A 21 -2.93 -12.37 -18.81
C GLN A 21 -4.20 -12.43 -19.69
N LEU A 22 -5.39 -12.72 -19.15
CA LEU A 22 -6.54 -13.09 -20.00
C LEU A 22 -7.74 -12.12 -20.04
N SER A 23 -7.70 -11.02 -19.31
CA SER A 23 -8.55 -9.87 -19.64
C SER A 23 -7.90 -8.60 -19.10
N LYS A 24 -8.14 -7.47 -19.77
CA LYS A 24 -7.80 -6.13 -19.26
C LYS A 24 -8.55 -5.76 -17.95
N ALA A 25 -9.04 -6.73 -17.17
CA ALA A 25 -9.55 -6.62 -15.80
C ALA A 25 -8.76 -7.61 -14.90
N GLY A 26 -7.89 -7.12 -14.01
CA GLY A 26 -7.25 -8.00 -13.00
C GLY A 26 -5.77 -7.81 -12.69
N THR A 27 -5.02 -6.86 -13.29
CA THR A 27 -3.64 -6.63 -12.83
C THR A 27 -3.65 -5.75 -11.57
N SER A 28 -3.18 -6.29 -10.45
CA SER A 28 -2.95 -5.54 -9.21
C SER A 28 -1.58 -5.85 -8.62
N ILE A 29 -1.10 -4.89 -7.81
CA ILE A 29 0.04 -5.09 -6.94
C ILE A 29 -0.46 -5.04 -5.51
N ASP A 30 -0.21 -6.11 -4.78
CA ASP A 30 -0.58 -6.26 -3.38
C ASP A 30 0.64 -5.97 -2.50
N PHE A 31 0.49 -5.07 -1.55
CA PHE A 31 1.48 -4.73 -0.56
C PHE A 31 1.03 -5.22 0.81
N TYR A 32 1.72 -6.20 1.36
CA TYR A 32 1.53 -6.66 2.73
C TYR A 32 2.37 -5.79 3.66
N ILE A 33 1.70 -5.02 4.52
CA ILE A 33 2.34 -4.07 5.44
C ILE A 33 2.43 -4.70 6.83
N TYR A 34 3.62 -4.65 7.41
CA TYR A 34 3.92 -5.19 8.73
C TYR A 34 4.53 -4.12 9.64
N ALA A 35 4.17 -4.15 10.92
CA ALA A 35 4.86 -3.46 12.00
C ALA A 35 5.32 -4.49 13.03
N ASP A 36 6.58 -4.43 13.45
CA ASP A 36 7.15 -5.36 14.43
C ASP A 36 6.93 -6.84 14.06
N ALA A 37 7.14 -7.16 12.78
CA ALA A 37 6.89 -8.46 12.14
C ALA A 37 5.43 -8.92 12.09
N GLU A 38 4.49 -8.09 12.54
CA GLU A 38 3.08 -8.37 12.58
C GLU A 38 2.33 -7.67 11.46
N LYS A 39 1.48 -8.39 10.72
CA LYS A 39 0.76 -7.81 9.57
C LYS A 39 -0.29 -6.80 10.06
N ILE A 40 -0.15 -5.54 9.65
CA ILE A 40 -1.06 -4.45 10.01
C ILE A 40 -2.06 -4.11 8.90
N GLY A 41 -1.84 -4.65 7.69
CA GLY A 41 -2.83 -4.56 6.63
C GLY A 41 -2.30 -4.97 5.27
N THR A 42 -3.17 -4.83 4.27
CA THR A 42 -2.85 -5.03 2.87
C THR A 42 -3.29 -3.80 2.09
N MET A 43 -2.40 -3.27 1.26
CA MET A 43 -2.74 -2.24 0.28
C MET A 43 -2.75 -2.86 -1.10
N ILE A 44 -3.82 -2.68 -1.87
CA ILE A 44 -3.95 -3.18 -3.23
C ILE A 44 -3.97 -1.98 -4.17
N ILE A 45 -3.07 -1.96 -5.14
CA ILE A 45 -3.03 -0.98 -6.22
C ILE A 45 -3.50 -1.66 -7.49
N GLY A 46 -4.72 -1.35 -7.93
CA GLY A 46 -5.32 -1.87 -9.14
C GLY A 46 -5.25 -0.88 -10.31
N ARG A 47 -6.08 -1.09 -11.34
CA ARG A 47 -6.15 -0.14 -12.47
C ARG A 47 -7.05 1.07 -12.22
N GLY A 48 -7.98 1.01 -11.28
CA GLY A 48 -8.94 2.08 -11.02
C GLY A 48 -8.88 2.69 -9.62
N SER A 49 -8.24 1.98 -8.68
CA SER A 49 -8.25 2.38 -7.28
C SER A 49 -7.08 1.82 -6.49
N LEU A 50 -6.83 2.50 -5.37
CA LEU A 50 -6.03 2.05 -4.24
C LEU A 50 -6.98 1.63 -3.13
N THR A 51 -6.82 0.40 -2.65
CA THR A 51 -7.67 -0.15 -1.59
C THR A 51 -6.83 -0.55 -0.38
N TRP A 52 -7.24 -0.09 0.80
CA TRP A 52 -6.60 -0.41 2.08
C TRP A 52 -7.47 -1.34 2.93
N PHE A 53 -6.92 -2.50 3.24
CA PHE A 53 -7.46 -3.48 4.18
C PHE A 53 -6.65 -3.41 5.48
N GLY A 54 -7.10 -2.57 6.42
CA GLY A 54 -6.48 -2.45 7.73
C GLY A 54 -6.82 -3.64 8.64
N ARG A 55 -5.88 -4.04 9.50
CA ARG A 55 -5.99 -5.25 10.35
C ARG A 55 -7.31 -5.44 11.09
N ASN A 56 -7.84 -4.36 11.69
CA ASN A 56 -9.06 -4.38 12.50
C ASN A 56 -10.20 -3.58 11.85
N ARG A 57 -10.10 -3.28 10.55
CA ARG A 57 -11.17 -2.55 9.85
C ARG A 57 -12.19 -3.54 9.28
N LYS A 58 -13.46 -3.32 9.58
CA LYS A 58 -14.58 -4.09 9.02
C LYS A 58 -14.82 -3.77 7.54
N THR A 59 -14.57 -2.52 7.14
CA THR A 59 -14.72 -2.05 5.77
C THR A 59 -13.39 -1.56 5.22
N PRO A 60 -13.01 -1.97 4.00
CA PRO A 60 -11.83 -1.43 3.34
C PRO A 60 -12.04 0.04 2.97
N ILE A 61 -10.95 0.80 2.94
CA ILE A 61 -10.98 2.14 2.36
C ILE A 61 -10.59 1.99 0.90
N GLU A 62 -11.48 2.39 -0.01
CA GLU A 62 -11.17 2.48 -1.43
C GLU A 62 -11.01 3.94 -1.83
N LEU A 63 -9.96 4.22 -2.60
CA LEU A 63 -9.64 5.51 -3.15
C LEU A 63 -9.45 5.36 -4.66
N ASN A 64 -10.40 5.84 -5.46
CA ASN A 64 -10.25 5.86 -6.91
C ASN A 64 -9.17 6.86 -7.35
N TRP A 65 -8.68 6.71 -8.58
CA TRP A 65 -7.58 7.55 -9.08
C TRP A 65 -7.91 9.03 -9.18
N THR A 66 -9.13 9.39 -9.56
CA THR A 66 -9.54 10.79 -9.60
C THR A 66 -9.43 11.44 -8.22
N ARG A 67 -9.92 10.75 -7.19
CA ARG A 67 -9.86 11.27 -5.82
C ARG A 67 -8.45 11.22 -5.25
N PHE A 68 -7.65 10.22 -5.61
CA PHE A 68 -6.24 10.17 -5.26
C PHE A 68 -5.47 11.36 -5.83
N ALA A 69 -5.63 11.65 -7.12
CA ALA A 69 -4.97 12.78 -7.78
C ALA A 69 -5.31 14.10 -7.09
N GLN A 70 -6.60 14.36 -6.84
CA GLN A 70 -7.03 15.55 -6.09
C GLN A 70 -6.33 15.69 -4.74
N ILE A 71 -6.20 14.60 -3.97
CA ILE A 71 -5.53 14.63 -2.66
C ILE A 71 -4.02 14.92 -2.80
N MET A 72 -3.40 14.43 -3.88
CA MET A 72 -1.99 14.71 -4.15
C MET A 72 -1.79 16.18 -4.49
N ASP A 73 -2.62 16.72 -5.38
CA ASP A 73 -2.61 18.13 -5.78
C ASP A 73 -2.86 19.04 -4.55
N GLU A 74 -3.85 18.70 -3.72
CA GLU A 74 -4.16 19.45 -2.49
C GLU A 74 -3.02 19.47 -1.45
N ARG A 75 -2.10 18.50 -1.47
CA ARG A 75 -1.11 18.31 -0.39
C ARG A 75 0.34 18.53 -0.78
N TYR A 76 0.67 18.49 -2.07
CA TYR A 76 2.05 18.43 -2.52
C TYR A 76 2.39 19.34 -3.71
N ASP A 77 1.44 20.17 -4.19
CA ASP A 77 1.61 21.02 -5.39
C ASP A 77 1.98 22.48 -5.06
N ASP A 78 2.74 22.69 -3.96
CA ASP A 78 3.42 23.98 -3.65
C ASP A 78 4.73 24.14 -4.43
#